data_AF-A0A940AF74-F1
#
_entry.id   AF-A0A940AF74-F1
#
_cell.length_a   1.000
_cell.length_b   1.000
_cell.length_c   1.000
_cell.angle_alpha   90.00
_cell.angle_beta   90.00
_cell.angle_gamma   90.00
#
_symmetry.space_group_name_H-M   'P 1'
#
loop_
_entity.id
_entity.type
_entity.pdbx_description
1 polymer ?
#
loop_
_entity_poly.entity_id
_entity_poly.type
_entity_poly.pdbx_seq_one_letter_code
_entity_poly.pdbx_strand_id
1 'polypeptide(L)'
;PQTAGKDRRREKAAKRNALLPEKRRIERGLAKCEKIIEDAENEKAEIDKQLMEATPQTDFAALQKRRKALDYDIAEATVEWERLASEHEEFMKKYNEDTDA
;
A
#
# COMPACT_ATOMS: atom_id res chain seq x y z
N PRO A 1 -17.83 19.92 38.85
CA PRO A 1 -18.15 19.41 37.49
C PRO A 1 -17.24 18.20 37.10
N GLN A 2 -17.59 17.00 37.55
CA GLN A 2 -16.89 15.74 37.21
C GLN A 2 -17.34 15.14 35.85
N THR A 3 -18.43 15.64 35.26
CA THR A 3 -19.04 15.09 34.03
C THR A 3 -18.36 15.58 32.75
N ALA A 4 -17.95 16.85 32.68
CA ALA A 4 -17.34 17.45 31.48
C ALA A 4 -16.08 16.71 30.97
N GLY A 5 -15.24 16.18 31.87
CA GLY A 5 -14.05 15.41 31.48
C GLY A 5 -14.35 13.97 31.04
N LYS A 6 -15.47 13.38 31.49
CA LYS A 6 -15.92 12.05 31.04
C LYS A 6 -16.59 12.14 29.67
N ASP A 7 -17.36 13.20 29.46
CA ASP A 7 -18.06 13.44 28.19
C ASP A 7 -17.07 13.81 27.08
N ARG A 8 -16.08 14.67 27.35
CA ARG A 8 -14.99 14.96 26.39
C ARG A 8 -14.20 13.71 25.98
N ARG A 9 -13.93 12.80 26.91
CA ARG A 9 -13.24 11.52 26.62
C ARG A 9 -14.09 10.58 25.76
N ARG A 10 -15.40 10.51 26.02
CA ARG A 10 -16.34 9.73 25.20
C ARG A 10 -16.45 10.28 23.78
N GLU A 11 -16.53 11.60 23.63
CA GLU A 11 -16.59 12.26 22.32
C GLU A 11 -15.32 11.98 21.49
N LYS A 12 -14.13 12.12 22.09
CA LYS A 12 -12.86 11.76 21.44
C LYS A 12 -12.80 10.29 21.02
N ALA A 13 -13.24 9.38 21.90
CA ALA A 13 -13.27 7.96 21.60
C ALA A 13 -14.24 7.64 20.45
N ALA A 14 -15.41 8.29 20.40
CA ALA A 14 -16.37 8.14 19.32
C ALA A 14 -15.80 8.67 17.98
N LYS A 15 -15.15 9.84 17.98
CA LYS A 15 -14.47 10.41 16.80
C LYS A 15 -13.39 9.47 16.26
N ARG A 16 -12.51 8.95 17.13
CA ARG A 16 -11.51 7.94 16.72
C ARG A 16 -12.16 6.72 16.10
N ASN A 17 -13.17 6.15 16.75
CA ASN A 17 -13.84 4.94 16.25
C ASN A 17 -14.52 5.17 14.89
N ALA A 18 -15.06 6.37 14.64
CA ALA A 18 -15.65 6.73 13.35
C ALA A 18 -14.61 6.82 12.23
N LEU A 19 -13.36 7.18 12.55
CA LEU A 19 -12.25 7.33 11.59
C LEU A 19 -11.50 6.01 11.32
N LEU A 20 -11.59 5.01 12.20
CA LEU A 20 -10.89 3.72 12.06
C LEU A 20 -11.17 2.96 10.76
N PRO A 21 -12.41 2.90 10.22
CA PRO A 21 -12.67 2.16 8.99
C PRO A 21 -11.89 2.73 7.80
N GLU A 22 -11.83 4.06 7.71
CA GLU A 22 -11.14 4.75 6.62
C GLU A 22 -9.62 4.60 6.74
N LYS A 23 -9.08 4.78 7.95
CA LYS A 23 -7.68 4.48 8.25
C LYS A 23 -7.28 3.08 7.78
N ARG A 24 -8.07 2.07 8.17
CA ARG A 24 -7.83 0.67 7.79
C ARG A 24 -8.01 0.41 6.29
N ARG A 25 -8.84 1.19 5.59
CA ARG A 25 -8.99 1.08 4.14
C ARG A 25 -7.70 1.53 3.45
N ILE A 26 -7.17 2.69 3.84
CA ILE A 26 -5.96 3.27 3.28
C ILE A 26 -4.74 2.37 3.58
N GLU A 27 -4.55 1.98 4.85
CA GLU A 27 -3.44 1.10 5.26
C GLU A 27 -3.45 -0.25 4.52
N ARG A 28 -4.63 -0.86 4.33
CA ARG A 28 -4.74 -2.10 3.55
C ARG A 28 -4.48 -1.89 2.06
N GLY A 29 -4.82 -0.71 1.52
CA GLY A 29 -4.49 -0.33 0.16
C GLY A 29 -2.98 -0.25 -0.04
N LEU A 30 -2.28 0.47 0.85
CA LEU A 30 -0.82 0.59 0.85
C LEU A 30 -0.15 -0.80 0.90
N ALA A 31 -0.51 -1.62 1.88
CA ALA A 31 0.05 -2.97 2.03
C ALA A 31 -0.23 -3.86 0.81
N LYS A 32 -1.36 -3.67 0.13
CA LYS A 32 -1.68 -4.40 -1.10
C LYS A 32 -0.76 -3.97 -2.24
N CYS A 33 -0.55 -2.67 -2.44
CA CYS A 33 0.34 -2.18 -3.49
C CYS A 33 1.79 -2.63 -3.23
N GLU A 34 2.26 -2.52 -1.99
CA GLU A 34 3.59 -3.00 -1.57
C GLU A 34 3.78 -4.48 -1.89
N LYS A 35 2.77 -5.31 -1.56
CA LYS A 35 2.82 -6.73 -1.89
C LYS A 35 2.87 -7.00 -3.39
N ILE A 36 2.10 -6.27 -4.20
CA ILE A 36 2.12 -6.42 -5.67
C ILE A 36 3.52 -6.09 -6.21
N ILE A 37 4.12 -5.01 -5.73
CA ILE A 37 5.47 -4.59 -6.13
C ILE A 37 6.48 -5.66 -5.72
N GLU A 38 6.46 -6.12 -4.47
CA GLU A 38 7.35 -7.17 -3.97
C GLU A 38 7.23 -8.47 -4.77
N ASP A 39 6.00 -8.97 -4.98
CA ASP A 39 5.76 -10.19 -5.75
C ASP A 39 6.28 -10.05 -7.20
N ALA A 40 6.08 -8.89 -7.83
CA ALA A 40 6.54 -8.62 -9.18
C ALA A 40 8.06 -8.47 -9.28
N GLU A 41 8.71 -7.85 -8.30
CA GLU A 41 10.17 -7.73 -8.22
C GLU A 41 10.83 -9.10 -8.00
N ASN A 42 10.26 -9.92 -7.12
CA ASN A 42 10.71 -11.29 -6.90
C ASN A 42 10.60 -12.13 -8.19
N GLU A 43 9.48 -12.03 -8.92
CA GLU A 43 9.33 -12.75 -10.19
C GLU A 43 10.32 -12.24 -11.25
N LYS A 44 10.58 -10.92 -11.32
CA LYS A 44 11.62 -10.37 -12.21
C LYS A 44 13.00 -10.92 -11.88
N ALA A 45 13.34 -11.04 -10.60
CA ALA A 45 14.61 -11.63 -10.18
C ALA A 45 14.75 -13.08 -10.66
N GLU A 46 13.66 -13.87 -10.60
CA GLU A 46 13.69 -15.25 -11.10
C GLU A 46 13.69 -15.37 -12.62
N ILE A 47 13.09 -14.41 -13.34
CA ILE A 47 13.26 -14.31 -14.79
C ILE A 47 14.73 -13.99 -15.11
N ASP A 48 15.34 -13.05 -14.40
CA ASP A 48 16.75 -12.70 -14.60
C ASP A 48 17.68 -13.89 -14.34
N LYS A 49 17.40 -14.69 -13.30
CA LYS A 49 18.11 -15.96 -13.06
C LYS A 49 17.94 -16.96 -14.21
N GLN A 50 16.73 -17.16 -14.71
CA GLN A 50 16.47 -18.03 -15.87
C GLN A 50 17.20 -17.57 -17.14
N LEU A 51 17.35 -16.26 -17.31
CA LEU A 51 18.09 -15.69 -18.44
C LEU A 51 19.61 -15.89 -18.27
N MET A 52 20.14 -15.84 -17.04
CA MET A 52 21.55 -16.15 -16.76
C MET A 52 21.87 -17.63 -16.95
N GLU A 53 20.95 -18.51 -16.55
CA GLU A 53 21.07 -19.98 -16.67
C GLU A 53 20.47 -20.51 -17.99
N ALA A 54 20.39 -19.66 -19.02
CA ALA A 54 19.67 -19.99 -20.24
C ALA A 54 20.24 -21.20 -20.98
N THR A 55 19.32 -22.00 -21.51
CA THR A 55 19.59 -23.19 -22.32
C THR A 55 19.09 -22.97 -23.75
N PRO A 56 19.44 -23.83 -24.72
CA PRO A 56 18.89 -23.74 -26.08
C PRO A 56 17.36 -23.87 -26.15
N GLN A 57 16.71 -24.37 -25.10
CA GLN A 57 15.25 -24.50 -24.99
C GLN A 57 14.59 -23.31 -24.29
N THR A 58 15.36 -22.35 -23.78
CA THR A 58 14.83 -21.18 -23.08
C THR A 58 14.00 -20.30 -24.02
N ASP A 59 12.74 -20.06 -23.65
CA ASP A 59 11.86 -19.15 -24.39
C ASP A 59 12.12 -17.70 -23.96
N PHE A 60 13.10 -17.08 -24.60
CA PHE A 60 13.45 -15.68 -24.36
C PHE A 60 12.28 -14.72 -24.67
N ALA A 61 11.46 -15.03 -25.67
CA ALA A 61 10.35 -14.15 -26.05
C ALA A 61 9.27 -14.13 -24.97
N ALA A 62 8.94 -15.29 -24.40
CA ALA A 62 8.01 -15.40 -23.29
C ALA A 62 8.55 -14.70 -22.03
N LEU A 63 9.82 -14.93 -21.68
CA LEU A 63 10.45 -14.30 -20.51
C LEU A 63 10.49 -12.77 -20.62
N GLN A 64 10.86 -12.24 -21.78
CA GLN A 64 10.88 -10.79 -22.01
C GLN A 64 9.47 -10.19 -22.01
N LYS A 65 8.48 -10.91 -22.55
CA LYS A 65 7.07 -10.49 -22.49
C LYS A 65 6.58 -10.43 -21.05
N ARG A 66 6.89 -11.44 -20.24
CA ARG A 66 6.50 -11.48 -18.82
C ARG A 66 7.18 -10.37 -18.03
N ARG A 67 8.49 -10.16 -18.23
CA ARG A 67 9.24 -9.06 -17.59
C ARG A 67 8.60 -7.70 -17.87
N LYS A 68 8.22 -7.40 -19.11
CA LYS A 68 7.53 -6.15 -19.46
C LYS A 68 6.17 -6.00 -18.80
N ALA A 69 5.41 -7.09 -18.67
CA ALA A 69 4.15 -7.06 -17.93
C ALA A 69 4.38 -6.75 -16.45
N LEU A 70 5.41 -7.34 -15.84
CA LEU A 70 5.78 -7.05 -14.45
C LEU A 70 6.22 -5.59 -14.26
N ASP A 71 6.96 -5.01 -15.21
CA ASP A 71 7.31 -3.58 -15.18
C ASP A 71 6.06 -2.68 -15.20
N TYR A 72 5.05 -3.06 -15.98
CA TYR A 72 3.77 -2.36 -16.03
C TYR A 72 3.00 -2.50 -14.71
N ASP A 73 2.91 -3.72 -14.17
CA ASP A 73 2.23 -4.00 -12.90
C ASP A 73 2.87 -3.20 -11.74
N ILE A 74 4.21 -3.14 -11.69
CA ILE A 74 4.95 -2.32 -10.71
C ILE A 74 4.63 -0.84 -10.89
N ALA A 75 4.62 -0.34 -12.13
CA ALA A 75 4.35 1.07 -12.39
C ALA A 75 2.92 1.47 -11.96
N GLU A 76 1.92 0.66 -12.30
CA GLU A 76 0.53 0.89 -11.86
C GLU A 76 0.39 0.83 -10.33
N ALA A 77 0.98 -0.19 -9.70
CA ALA A 77 0.94 -0.33 -8.24
C ALA A 77 1.66 0.83 -7.54
N THR A 78 2.76 1.33 -8.11
CA THR A 78 3.51 2.49 -7.59
C THR A 78 2.66 3.76 -7.66
N VAL A 79 2.00 4.04 -8.78
CA VAL A 79 1.11 5.21 -8.92
C VAL A 79 -0.01 5.17 -7.88
N GLU A 80 -0.64 4.01 -7.69
CA GLU A 80 -1.70 3.84 -6.71
C GLU A 80 -1.17 3.92 -5.27
N TRP A 81 0.03 3.38 -5.00
CA TRP A 81 0.70 3.51 -3.71
C TRP A 81 0.98 4.98 -3.38
N GLU A 82 1.53 5.76 -4.32
CA GLU A 82 1.80 7.19 -4.14
C GLU A 82 0.50 7.96 -3.82
N ARG A 83 -0.57 7.68 -4.57
CA ARG A 83 -1.89 8.27 -4.33
C ARG A 83 -2.39 7.96 -2.92
N LEU A 84 -2.34 6.69 -2.51
CA LEU A 84 -2.77 6.25 -1.17
C LEU A 84 -1.86 6.78 -0.06
N ALA A 85 -0.57 6.98 -0.33
CA ALA A 85 0.40 7.50 0.63
C ALA A 85 0.13 8.99 0.90
N SER A 86 -0.10 9.79 -0.15
CA SER A 86 -0.55 11.18 -0.01
C SER A 86 -1.89 11.27 0.74
N GLU A 87 -2.85 10.40 0.38
CA GLU A 87 -4.14 10.32 1.06
C GLU A 87 -3.98 9.95 2.55
N HIS A 88 -3.07 9.03 2.87
CA HIS A 88 -2.76 8.63 4.23
C HIS A 88 -2.14 9.78 5.04
N GLU A 89 -1.20 10.53 4.46
CA GLU A 89 -0.58 11.68 5.10
C GLU A 89 -1.62 12.75 5.46
N GLU A 90 -2.46 13.12 4.50
CA GLU A 90 -3.54 14.08 4.71
C GLU A 90 -4.56 13.59 5.75
N PHE A 91 -4.92 12.30 5.69
CA PHE A 91 -5.82 11.68 6.64
C PHE A 91 -5.23 11.70 8.06
N MET A 92 -3.96 11.34 8.22
CA MET A 92 -3.30 11.29 9.52
C MET A 92 -3.10 12.68 10.12
N LYS A 93 -2.89 13.71 9.30
CA LYS A 93 -2.88 15.10 9.75
C LYS A 93 -4.22 15.49 10.38
N LYS A 94 -5.33 15.25 9.68
CA LYS A 94 -6.70 15.51 10.19
C LYS A 94 -7.02 14.65 11.41
N TYR A 95 -6.66 13.37 11.37
CA TYR A 95 -6.87 12.45 12.48
C TYR A 95 -6.19 12.94 13.77
N ASN A 96 -4.95 13.41 13.68
CA ASN A 96 -4.23 13.94 14.84
C ASN A 96 -4.85 15.26 15.33
N GLU A 97 -5.20 16.17 14.43
CA GLU A 97 -5.89 17.44 14.77
C GLU A 97 -7.22 17.18 15.52
N ASP A 98 -8.04 16.23 15.04
CA ASP A 98 -9.38 15.96 15.58
C ASP A 98 -9.38 15.10 16.85
N THR A 99 -8.31 14.35 17.11
CA THR A 99 -8.27 13.36 18.20
C THR A 99 -7.31 13.75 19.33
N ASP A 100 -6.26 14.53 19.04
CA ASP A 100 -5.28 14.99 20.03
C ASP A 100 -5.56 16.40 20.60
N ALA A 101 -6.37 17.25 19.94
CA ALA A 101 -6.86 18.53 20.49
C ALA A 101 -7.87 18.37 21.65
#